data_AF-A0A4R1GR20-F1
#
_entry.id   AF-A0A4R1GR20-F1
#
_cell.length_a   1.000
_cell.length_b   1.000
_cell.length_c   1.000
_cell.angle_alpha   90.00
_cell.angle_beta   90.00
_cell.angle_gamma   90.00
#
_symmetry.space_group_name_H-M   'P 1'
#
loop_
_entity.id
_entity.type
_entity.pdbx_description
1 polymer ?
#
loop_
_entity_poly.entity_id
_entity_poly.type
_entity_poly.pdbx_seq_one_letter_code
_entity_poly.pdbx_strand_id
1 'polypeptide(L)'
;MGKVVATVQLFTDEGKPASGHTLKLEAFNLEKNAWLAVASGKTDAKGNIQLTAGVVSGALAPALRLVEEGNPAPRVLSHGGLQTYNKRSQLLFLDFGKVERLEETAHALQYTQSRFSRSKETVAGAATVPTQTSMLTLNRVAIANPQLFTGVNVAAEVEPKITATPVIHAELLKNKEIQVLKARELELNADLMDKTRQNTLYAERIETADKQIAVLEQDLSSIRVEKQALSRELELIKTKQKQPAELEGMLLGLGARLDASAKQMKQEQLPYRIGNIKVDLHGALTPDGQSFVFGEGGGISTELINDAADAAEAQVPVPAIEGLTESAARRVLRSVGLRMSIAHQQLKPGQGVPGQAIGQHPASGGELPHGSEVMVVFGERTGD
;
A
#
# COMPACT_ATOMS: atom_id res chain seq x y z
N MET A 1 -46.83 10.37 -29.16
CA MET A 1 -46.99 10.08 -27.72
C MET A 1 -45.66 10.33 -27.06
N GLY A 2 -45.58 11.34 -26.19
CA GLY A 2 -44.32 11.68 -25.55
C GLY A 2 -43.82 10.58 -24.59
N LYS A 3 -42.51 10.44 -24.47
CA LYS A 3 -41.87 9.52 -23.52
C LYS A 3 -40.99 10.31 -22.57
N VAL A 4 -40.93 9.89 -21.31
CA VAL A 4 -39.95 10.41 -20.35
C VAL A 4 -38.86 9.37 -20.18
N VAL A 5 -37.62 9.76 -20.37
CA VAL A 5 -36.44 8.94 -20.07
C VAL A 5 -35.67 9.64 -18.97
N ALA A 6 -35.55 8.99 -17.83
CA ALA A 6 -34.81 9.48 -16.69
C ALA A 6 -33.51 8.69 -16.48
N THR A 7 -32.41 9.39 -16.24
CA THR A 7 -31.11 8.79 -15.93
C THR A 7 -30.60 9.27 -14.59
N VAL A 8 -29.92 8.39 -13.86
CA VAL A 8 -29.23 8.73 -12.62
C VAL A 8 -28.08 7.76 -12.38
N GLN A 9 -27.02 8.26 -11.75
CA GLN A 9 -25.95 7.46 -11.18
C GLN A 9 -25.95 7.62 -9.67
N LEU A 10 -26.19 6.54 -8.95
CA LEU A 10 -26.28 6.52 -7.49
C LEU A 10 -24.94 6.11 -6.86
N PHE A 11 -24.53 6.87 -5.86
CA PHE A 11 -23.36 6.60 -5.02
C PHE A 11 -23.77 6.42 -3.56
N THR A 12 -22.99 5.62 -2.83
CA THR A 12 -23.03 5.58 -1.37
C THR A 12 -22.36 6.83 -0.79
N ASP A 13 -22.55 7.08 0.50
CA ASP A 13 -21.81 8.04 1.34
C ASP A 13 -20.28 7.88 1.26
N GLU A 14 -19.79 6.65 1.05
CA GLU A 14 -18.37 6.37 0.81
C GLU A 14 -17.89 6.69 -0.63
N GLY A 15 -18.76 7.27 -1.47
CA GLY A 15 -18.46 7.56 -2.88
C GLY A 15 -18.35 6.33 -3.79
N LYS A 16 -18.78 5.15 -3.31
CA LYS A 16 -18.81 3.92 -4.11
C LYS A 16 -20.11 3.80 -4.91
N PRO A 17 -20.12 3.14 -6.08
CA PRO A 17 -21.36 2.90 -6.81
C PRO A 17 -22.38 2.09 -6.00
N ALA A 18 -23.61 2.60 -5.87
CA ALA A 18 -24.68 1.93 -5.12
C ALA A 18 -25.47 0.97 -6.03
N SER A 19 -25.06 -0.29 -6.10
CA SER A 19 -25.65 -1.33 -6.96
C SER A 19 -26.82 -2.08 -6.31
N GLY A 20 -27.84 -2.44 -7.09
CA GLY A 20 -28.96 -3.28 -6.64
C GLY A 20 -30.09 -2.55 -5.89
N HIS A 21 -30.03 -1.22 -5.78
CA HIS A 21 -31.05 -0.40 -5.12
C HIS A 21 -32.27 -0.21 -6.03
N THR A 22 -33.48 -0.36 -5.47
CA THR A 22 -34.73 -0.16 -6.21
C THR A 22 -35.12 1.31 -6.19
N LEU A 23 -35.15 1.93 -7.36
CA LEU A 23 -35.50 3.33 -7.56
C LEU A 23 -36.83 3.47 -8.29
N LYS A 24 -37.63 4.46 -7.88
CA LYS A 24 -38.91 4.84 -8.48
C LYS A 24 -38.84 6.29 -8.97
N LEU A 25 -39.30 6.50 -10.19
CA LEU A 25 -39.61 7.82 -10.71
C LEU A 25 -41.07 8.11 -10.36
N GLU A 26 -41.33 9.18 -9.63
CA GLU A 26 -42.68 9.57 -9.24
C GLU A 26 -43.08 10.91 -9.86
N ALA A 27 -44.34 11.03 -10.25
CA ALA A 27 -44.97 12.26 -10.70
C ALA A 27 -46.06 12.66 -9.73
N PHE A 28 -46.19 13.96 -9.45
CA PHE A 28 -47.25 14.43 -8.55
C PHE A 28 -48.59 14.47 -9.28
N ASN A 29 -49.61 13.80 -8.74
CA ASN A 29 -50.95 13.82 -9.29
C ASN A 29 -51.79 14.90 -8.63
N LEU A 30 -52.29 15.85 -9.43
CA LEU A 30 -53.05 17.02 -8.99
C LEU A 30 -54.44 16.63 -8.46
N GLU A 31 -55.08 15.62 -9.04
CA GLU A 31 -56.41 15.16 -8.63
C GLU A 31 -56.35 14.38 -7.31
N LYS A 32 -55.35 13.52 -7.17
CA LYS A 32 -55.15 12.68 -5.97
C LYS A 32 -54.38 13.36 -4.86
N ASN A 33 -53.80 14.54 -5.15
CA ASN A 33 -52.90 15.27 -4.24
C ASN A 33 -51.81 14.36 -3.64
N ALA A 34 -51.23 13.50 -4.50
CA ALA A 34 -50.31 12.44 -4.09
C ALA A 34 -49.29 12.13 -5.18
N TRP A 35 -48.11 11.68 -4.77
CA TRP A 35 -47.07 11.19 -5.68
C TRP A 35 -47.38 9.77 -6.14
N LEU A 36 -47.28 9.53 -7.45
CA LEU A 36 -47.52 8.23 -8.07
C LEU A 36 -46.27 7.78 -8.82
N ALA A 37 -45.89 6.51 -8.64
CA ALA A 37 -44.81 5.90 -9.41
C ALA A 37 -45.20 5.77 -10.89
N VAL A 38 -44.38 6.37 -11.75
CA VAL A 38 -44.53 6.34 -13.22
C VAL A 38 -43.51 5.42 -13.90
N ALA A 39 -42.41 5.10 -13.23
CA ALA A 39 -41.45 4.06 -13.61
C ALA A 39 -40.68 3.55 -12.39
N SER A 40 -40.13 2.33 -12.49
CA SER A 40 -39.32 1.71 -11.42
C SER A 40 -38.27 0.78 -12.01
N GLY A 41 -37.14 0.60 -11.33
CA GLY A 41 -36.11 -0.34 -11.71
C GLY A 41 -34.98 -0.43 -10.66
N LYS A 42 -33.95 -1.22 -10.96
CA LYS A 42 -32.79 -1.42 -10.08
C LYS A 42 -31.52 -0.84 -10.68
N THR A 43 -30.62 -0.34 -9.84
CA THR A 43 -29.30 0.14 -10.27
C THR A 43 -28.40 -1.03 -10.68
N ASP A 44 -27.58 -0.82 -11.70
CA ASP A 44 -26.58 -1.77 -12.18
C ASP A 44 -25.32 -1.83 -11.27
N ALA A 45 -24.33 -2.65 -11.64
CA ALA A 45 -23.07 -2.79 -10.89
C ALA A 45 -22.25 -1.47 -10.80
N LYS A 46 -22.56 -0.47 -11.62
CA LYS A 46 -21.93 0.86 -11.65
C LYS A 46 -22.84 1.94 -11.03
N GLY A 47 -23.93 1.54 -10.38
CA GLY A 47 -24.89 2.45 -9.76
C GLY A 47 -25.78 3.21 -10.76
N ASN A 48 -25.72 2.89 -12.06
CA ASN A 48 -26.52 3.57 -13.07
C ASN A 48 -27.90 2.93 -13.20
N ILE A 49 -28.87 3.76 -13.56
CA ILE A 49 -30.19 3.30 -13.99
C ILE A 49 -30.77 4.25 -15.03
N GLN A 50 -31.53 3.66 -15.96
CA GLN A 50 -32.37 4.39 -16.89
C GLN A 50 -33.83 3.95 -16.68
N LEU A 51 -34.68 4.89 -16.32
CA LEU A 51 -36.12 4.69 -16.13
C LEU A 51 -36.87 5.27 -17.32
N THR A 52 -37.79 4.51 -17.91
CA THR A 52 -38.62 4.99 -19.03
C THR A 52 -40.09 4.98 -18.62
N ALA A 53 -40.76 6.12 -18.75
CA ALA A 53 -42.17 6.29 -18.43
C ALA A 53 -42.96 6.84 -19.65
N GLY A 54 -44.26 6.56 -19.67
CA GLY A 54 -45.21 7.14 -20.63
C GLY A 54 -45.52 8.62 -20.37
N VAL A 55 -46.33 9.22 -21.25
CA VAL A 55 -46.73 10.64 -21.17
C VAL A 55 -47.29 10.98 -19.80
N VAL A 56 -46.68 11.97 -19.16
CA VAL A 56 -47.22 12.67 -17.99
C VAL A 56 -48.31 13.63 -18.52
N SER A 57 -49.59 13.23 -18.48
CA SER A 57 -50.72 14.02 -19.02
C SER A 57 -51.39 14.90 -17.96
N GLY A 58 -52.29 15.80 -18.37
CA GLY A 58 -52.76 16.98 -17.63
C GLY A 58 -53.29 16.84 -16.20
N ALA A 59 -53.52 15.62 -15.69
CA ALA A 59 -53.81 15.39 -14.27
C ALA A 59 -52.54 15.27 -13.40
N LEU A 60 -51.36 15.13 -14.01
CA LEU A 60 -50.07 15.08 -13.34
C LEU A 60 -49.39 16.45 -13.46
N ALA A 61 -48.88 16.94 -12.33
CA ALA A 61 -48.06 18.14 -12.28
C ALA A 61 -46.74 17.91 -13.06
N PRO A 62 -46.09 18.97 -13.57
CA PRO A 62 -44.78 18.88 -14.22
C PRO A 62 -43.64 18.53 -13.25
N ALA A 63 -43.94 18.23 -11.99
CA ALA A 63 -42.96 17.86 -10.98
C ALA A 63 -42.69 16.35 -11.02
N LEU A 64 -41.41 16.00 -11.20
CA LEU A 64 -40.90 14.64 -11.16
C LEU A 64 -39.84 14.53 -10.07
N ARG A 65 -39.88 13.44 -9.31
CA ARG A 65 -38.90 13.15 -8.28
C ARG A 65 -38.38 11.72 -8.37
N LEU A 66 -37.18 11.52 -7.85
CA LEU A 66 -36.55 10.21 -7.71
C LEU A 66 -36.63 9.76 -6.25
N VAL A 67 -37.09 8.53 -6.03
CA VAL A 67 -37.32 7.97 -4.70
C VAL A 67 -36.67 6.58 -4.61
N GLU A 68 -36.01 6.31 -3.48
CA GLU A 68 -35.55 4.97 -3.10
C GLU A 68 -36.66 4.25 -2.32
N GLU A 69 -36.95 3.00 -2.70
CA GLU A 69 -37.90 2.15 -1.97
C GLU A 69 -37.25 1.58 -0.70
N GLY A 70 -37.83 1.87 0.48
CA GLY A 70 -37.32 1.37 1.75
C GLY A 70 -38.29 1.53 2.93
N ASN A 71 -38.13 0.67 3.93
CA ASN A 71 -38.76 0.75 5.25
C ASN A 71 -37.82 1.59 6.15
N PRO A 72 -38.27 2.64 6.87
CA PRO A 72 -39.65 2.95 7.25
C PRO A 72 -40.34 4.12 6.51
N ALA A 73 -39.80 4.65 5.42
CA ALA A 73 -40.51 5.58 4.54
C ALA A 73 -39.80 5.70 3.17
N PRO A 74 -40.53 6.01 2.08
CA PRO A 74 -39.94 6.35 0.79
C PRO A 74 -38.96 7.52 0.96
N ARG A 75 -37.72 7.32 0.54
CA ARG A 75 -36.65 8.30 0.70
C ARG A 75 -36.51 9.09 -0.60
N VAL A 76 -36.74 10.40 -0.54
CA VAL A 76 -36.58 11.23 -1.74
C VAL A 76 -35.09 11.47 -1.95
N LEU A 77 -34.58 11.00 -3.08
CA LEU A 77 -33.18 11.17 -3.49
C LEU A 77 -32.98 12.49 -4.24
N SER A 78 -33.96 12.90 -5.04
CA SER A 78 -33.93 14.21 -5.69
C SER A 78 -35.34 14.66 -6.09
N HIS A 79 -35.62 15.96 -5.91
CA HIS A 79 -36.88 16.60 -6.28
C HIS A 79 -36.91 17.14 -7.72
N GLY A 80 -35.83 16.90 -8.50
CA GLY A 80 -35.76 17.33 -9.89
C GLY A 80 -34.43 16.98 -10.56
N GLY A 81 -34.44 16.95 -11.89
CA GLY A 81 -33.27 16.71 -12.73
C GLY A 81 -33.17 17.73 -13.86
N LEU A 82 -32.04 17.75 -14.55
CA LEU A 82 -31.81 18.52 -15.76
C LEU A 82 -32.74 18.04 -16.87
N GLN A 83 -33.54 18.94 -17.42
CA GLN A 83 -34.57 18.61 -18.40
C GLN A 83 -34.15 19.03 -19.79
N THR A 84 -34.22 18.11 -20.75
CA THR A 84 -34.05 18.41 -22.17
C THR A 84 -35.20 17.79 -22.95
N TYR A 85 -35.97 18.61 -23.67
CA TYR A 85 -37.08 18.12 -24.49
C TYR A 85 -36.74 18.14 -25.97
N ASN A 86 -36.76 16.97 -26.60
CA ASN A 86 -36.62 16.84 -28.04
C ASN A 86 -38.01 16.88 -28.70
N LYS A 87 -38.32 18.00 -29.36
CA LYS A 87 -39.61 18.22 -30.05
C LYS A 87 -39.88 17.22 -31.18
N ARG A 88 -38.84 16.72 -31.87
CA ARG A 88 -38.97 15.81 -33.02
C ARG A 88 -39.33 14.39 -32.58
N SER A 89 -38.67 13.90 -31.52
CA SER A 89 -38.94 12.56 -30.97
C SER A 89 -39.98 12.56 -29.85
N GLN A 90 -40.53 13.73 -29.49
CA GLN A 90 -41.41 13.95 -28.34
C GLN A 90 -40.86 13.35 -27.03
N LEU A 91 -39.54 13.37 -26.86
CA LEU A 91 -38.87 12.73 -25.73
C LEU A 91 -38.40 13.79 -24.73
N LEU A 92 -38.87 13.68 -23.48
CA LEU A 92 -38.35 14.44 -22.35
C LEU A 92 -37.24 13.61 -21.72
N PHE A 93 -36.01 14.09 -21.84
CA PHE A 93 -34.86 13.56 -21.14
C PHE A 93 -34.75 14.27 -19.79
N LEU A 94 -34.63 13.49 -18.72
CA LEU A 94 -34.49 13.98 -17.35
C LEU A 94 -33.23 13.37 -16.73
N ASP A 95 -32.20 14.16 -16.54
CA ASP A 95 -30.96 13.71 -15.93
C ASP A 95 -30.87 14.19 -14.49
N PHE A 96 -30.98 13.26 -13.54
CA PHE A 96 -30.76 13.58 -12.13
C PHE A 96 -29.26 13.68 -11.79
N GLY A 97 -28.39 13.35 -12.75
CA GLY A 97 -26.96 13.40 -12.61
C GLY A 97 -26.45 12.34 -11.64
N LYS A 98 -25.39 12.70 -10.92
CA LYS A 98 -24.77 11.89 -9.90
C LYS A 98 -25.37 12.25 -8.54
N VAL A 99 -25.99 11.29 -7.89
CA VAL A 99 -26.66 11.47 -6.59
C VAL A 99 -25.93 10.64 -5.55
N GLU A 100 -25.49 11.30 -4.49
CA GLU A 100 -24.91 10.67 -3.31
C GLU A 100 -26.01 10.40 -2.29
N ARG A 101 -26.03 9.18 -1.77
CA ARG A 101 -26.94 8.75 -0.71
C ARG A 101 -26.37 9.20 0.63
N LEU A 102 -27.06 10.14 1.27
CA LEU A 102 -26.53 10.88 2.41
C LEU A 102 -26.45 10.08 3.71
N GLU A 103 -27.20 8.97 3.86
CA GLU A 103 -27.16 8.08 5.06
C GLU A 103 -28.18 6.92 4.96
N GLU A 104 -28.19 6.00 5.93
CA GLU A 104 -29.32 5.08 6.14
C GLU A 104 -30.56 5.75 6.73
N THR A 105 -30.44 6.92 7.36
CA THR A 105 -31.53 7.66 7.99
C THR A 105 -31.92 8.88 7.15
N ALA A 106 -33.10 8.84 6.53
CA ALA A 106 -33.60 9.98 5.76
C ALA A 106 -34.09 11.11 6.68
N HIS A 107 -33.72 12.36 6.38
CA HIS A 107 -34.11 13.52 7.20
C HIS A 107 -35.48 14.04 6.80
N ALA A 108 -36.34 14.40 7.76
CA ALA A 108 -37.64 14.99 7.47
C ALA A 108 -37.48 16.41 6.86
N LEU A 109 -38.15 16.66 5.74
CA LEU A 109 -38.22 17.99 5.15
C LEU A 109 -39.03 18.94 6.03
N GLN A 110 -38.45 20.10 6.34
CA GLN A 110 -39.13 21.18 7.03
C GLN A 110 -39.66 22.20 6.04
N TYR A 111 -40.95 22.50 6.13
CA TYR A 111 -41.58 23.55 5.34
C TYR A 111 -41.22 24.93 5.88
N THR A 112 -40.95 25.88 4.99
CA THR A 112 -40.76 27.29 5.35
C THR A 112 -42.03 27.95 5.88
N GLN A 113 -43.21 27.40 5.57
CA GLN A 113 -44.50 27.85 6.07
C GLN A 113 -45.39 26.68 6.51
N SER A 114 -45.72 26.63 7.80
CA SER A 114 -46.50 25.53 8.39
C SER A 114 -47.95 25.42 7.86
N ARG A 115 -48.56 26.51 7.37
CA ARG A 115 -49.92 26.48 6.80
C ARG A 115 -50.07 25.57 5.56
N PHE A 116 -48.96 25.24 4.89
CA PHE A 116 -48.91 24.33 3.75
C PHE A 116 -48.19 23.01 4.09
N SER A 117 -47.77 22.80 5.35
CA SER A 117 -47.08 21.59 5.79
C SER A 117 -48.07 20.44 5.97
N ARG A 118 -48.34 19.70 4.89
CA ARG A 118 -49.20 18.52 4.92
C ARG A 118 -48.47 17.21 4.59
N SER A 119 -47.23 17.26 4.09
CA SER A 119 -46.44 16.05 3.80
C SER A 119 -45.46 15.71 4.94
N LYS A 120 -45.14 14.42 5.06
CA LYS A 120 -44.10 13.87 5.95
C LYS A 120 -42.93 13.33 5.12
N GLU A 121 -42.51 14.11 4.13
CA GLU A 121 -41.46 13.68 3.20
C GLU A 121 -40.08 13.67 3.86
N THR A 122 -39.24 12.74 3.42
CA THR A 122 -37.87 12.61 3.89
C THR A 122 -36.88 12.72 2.73
N VAL A 123 -35.71 13.30 2.99
CA VAL A 123 -34.64 13.50 2.01
C VAL A 123 -33.41 12.73 2.43
N ALA A 124 -32.86 11.98 1.48
CA ALA A 124 -31.67 11.18 1.68
C ALA A 124 -30.69 11.25 0.48
N GLY A 125 -30.85 12.23 -0.42
CA GLY A 125 -29.96 12.40 -1.56
C GLY A 125 -29.43 13.82 -1.69
N ALA A 126 -28.15 13.93 -2.06
CA ALA A 126 -27.49 15.16 -2.47
C ALA A 126 -26.96 15.02 -3.89
N ALA A 127 -27.07 16.08 -4.69
CA ALA A 127 -26.37 16.14 -5.98
C ALA A 127 -24.86 16.21 -5.71
N THR A 128 -24.07 15.30 -6.30
CA THR A 128 -22.61 15.44 -6.23
C THR A 128 -22.25 16.64 -7.09
N VAL A 129 -21.84 17.73 -6.46
CA VAL A 129 -21.29 18.88 -7.18
C VAL A 129 -19.96 18.40 -7.77
N PRO A 130 -19.75 18.40 -9.11
CA PRO A 130 -18.40 18.25 -9.63
C PRO A 130 -17.62 19.38 -8.99
N THR A 131 -16.50 19.10 -8.31
CA THR A 131 -15.68 20.09 -7.61
C THR A 131 -15.46 21.30 -8.50
N GLN A 132 -16.36 22.29 -8.40
CA GLN A 132 -16.29 23.51 -9.18
C GLN A 132 -15.42 24.42 -8.35
N THR A 133 -14.13 24.32 -8.60
CA THR A 133 -13.22 25.42 -8.34
C THR A 133 -13.80 26.65 -9.04
N SER A 134 -14.31 27.59 -8.23
CA SER A 134 -14.44 29.01 -8.55
C SER A 134 -15.28 29.44 -9.77
N MET A 135 -16.59 29.61 -9.57
CA MET A 135 -17.39 30.61 -10.30
C MET A 135 -18.23 31.52 -9.37
N LEU A 136 -18.33 31.19 -8.08
CA LEU A 136 -18.94 32.07 -7.05
C LEU A 136 -17.99 33.19 -6.55
N THR A 137 -16.74 33.20 -7.02
CA THR A 137 -15.76 34.24 -6.73
C THR A 137 -15.96 35.52 -7.55
N LEU A 138 -16.66 35.49 -8.69
CA LEU A 138 -16.81 36.70 -9.52
C LEU A 138 -17.92 37.65 -9.06
N ASN A 139 -19.02 37.14 -8.49
CA ASN A 139 -20.06 38.03 -7.92
C ASN A 139 -19.75 38.54 -6.51
N ARG A 140 -18.67 38.07 -5.86
CA ARG A 140 -18.18 38.62 -4.59
C ARG A 140 -17.19 39.77 -4.77
N VAL A 141 -16.55 39.91 -5.93
CA VAL A 141 -15.64 41.05 -6.20
C VAL A 141 -16.41 42.38 -6.36
N ALA A 142 -17.69 42.35 -6.73
CA ALA A 142 -18.51 43.57 -6.83
C ALA A 142 -19.03 44.09 -5.46
N ILE A 143 -18.95 43.28 -4.40
CA ILE A 143 -19.41 43.68 -3.04
C ILE A 143 -18.21 43.90 -2.10
N ALA A 144 -17.02 43.42 -2.45
CA ALA A 144 -15.82 43.51 -1.63
C ALA A 144 -14.95 44.77 -1.89
N ASN A 145 -15.42 45.79 -2.62
CA ASN A 145 -14.63 47.01 -2.79
C ASN A 145 -15.46 48.31 -2.86
N PRO A 146 -15.90 48.87 -1.72
CA PRO A 146 -16.46 50.23 -1.67
C PRO A 146 -15.42 51.35 -1.77
N GLN A 147 -14.14 51.06 -2.02
CA GLN A 147 -13.04 52.05 -1.97
C GLN A 147 -12.71 52.73 -3.32
N LEU A 148 -13.55 52.65 -4.34
CA LEU A 148 -13.31 53.33 -5.63
C LEU A 148 -13.99 54.70 -5.79
N PHE A 149 -14.65 55.23 -4.75
CA PHE A 149 -15.11 56.63 -4.73
C PHE A 149 -14.96 57.25 -3.32
N THR A 150 -13.74 57.66 -2.98
CA THR A 150 -13.56 58.70 -1.96
C THR A 150 -13.57 60.07 -2.63
N GLY A 151 -14.61 60.85 -2.36
CA GLY A 151 -14.61 62.28 -2.66
C GLY A 151 -16.00 62.86 -2.68
N VAL A 152 -16.58 63.16 -1.51
CA VAL A 152 -17.22 64.44 -1.14
C VAL A 152 -17.57 64.38 0.35
N ASN A 153 -16.92 65.24 1.13
CA ASN A 153 -17.32 65.63 2.49
C ASN A 153 -18.65 66.38 2.43
N VAL A 154 -19.60 66.08 3.33
CA VAL A 154 -20.46 67.12 3.95
C VAL A 154 -20.81 66.69 5.37
N ALA A 155 -20.30 67.45 6.34
CA ALA A 155 -20.77 67.48 7.72
C ALA A 155 -22.12 68.21 7.79
N ALA A 156 -23.05 67.73 8.61
CA ALA A 156 -24.08 68.56 9.23
C ALA A 156 -24.64 67.89 10.48
N GLU A 157 -24.31 68.52 11.61
CA GLU A 157 -24.82 68.32 12.96
C GLU A 157 -26.24 68.92 13.06
N VAL A 158 -27.20 68.18 13.64
CA VAL A 158 -28.49 68.74 14.08
C VAL A 158 -28.93 68.04 15.37
N GLU A 159 -28.89 68.78 16.48
CA GLU A 159 -29.52 68.44 17.75
C GLU A 159 -31.06 68.34 17.63
N PRO A 160 -31.74 67.56 18.48
CA PRO A 160 -33.11 67.86 18.84
C PRO A 160 -33.28 68.14 20.34
N LYS A 161 -33.69 69.37 20.62
CA LYS A 161 -34.20 69.86 21.91
C LYS A 161 -35.60 69.29 22.13
N ILE A 162 -35.84 68.55 23.21
CA ILE A 162 -37.17 68.05 23.58
C ILE A 162 -37.62 68.72 24.89
N THR A 163 -38.69 69.51 24.80
CA THR A 163 -39.45 70.08 25.91
C THR A 163 -40.50 69.06 26.38
N ALA A 164 -40.59 68.82 27.69
CA ALA A 164 -41.49 67.82 28.30
C ALA A 164 -42.79 68.43 28.85
N THR A 165 -43.91 67.69 28.75
CA THR A 165 -45.00 67.37 29.74
C THR A 165 -46.38 67.12 29.06
N PRO A 166 -47.38 66.43 29.68
CA PRO A 166 -47.49 64.96 29.73
C PRO A 166 -48.86 64.41 29.25
N VAL A 167 -48.91 63.24 28.61
CA VAL A 167 -50.18 62.49 28.41
C VAL A 167 -49.98 61.05 28.86
N ILE A 168 -50.17 60.83 30.16
CA ILE A 168 -50.14 59.50 30.76
C ILE A 168 -51.54 58.90 30.56
N HIS A 169 -51.59 57.72 29.91
CA HIS A 169 -52.46 56.55 30.20
C HIS A 169 -52.73 55.65 28.96
N ALA A 170 -52.20 55.96 27.77
CA ALA A 170 -52.23 55.06 26.60
C ALA A 170 -50.86 54.48 26.18
N GLU A 171 -49.75 55.01 26.72
CA GLU A 171 -48.37 54.64 26.29
C GLU A 171 -47.77 53.42 26.99
N LEU A 172 -48.33 52.97 28.12
CA LEU A 172 -47.66 51.95 28.95
C LEU A 172 -47.71 50.53 28.34
N LEU A 173 -48.75 50.19 27.56
CA LEU A 173 -48.84 48.92 26.83
C LEU A 173 -47.95 48.91 25.58
N LYS A 174 -47.87 50.03 24.85
CA LYS A 174 -46.95 50.21 23.72
C LYS A 174 -45.49 50.09 24.18
N ASN A 175 -45.15 50.61 25.36
CA ASN A 175 -43.78 50.55 25.88
C ASN A 175 -43.31 49.14 26.25
N LYS A 176 -44.18 48.25 26.77
CA LYS A 176 -43.79 46.86 27.07
C LYS A 176 -43.51 46.05 25.81
N GLU A 177 -44.37 46.16 24.80
CA GLU A 177 -44.17 45.46 23.52
C GLU A 177 -42.92 45.97 22.79
N ILE A 178 -42.68 47.29 22.80
CA ILE A 178 -41.47 47.89 22.24
C ILE A 178 -40.22 47.44 23.01
N GLN A 179 -40.28 47.31 24.34
CA GLN A 179 -39.16 46.80 25.14
C GLN A 179 -38.87 45.32 24.83
N VAL A 180 -39.90 44.49 24.66
CA VAL A 180 -39.75 43.08 24.26
C VAL A 180 -39.15 42.97 22.87
N LEU A 181 -39.61 43.80 21.91
CA LEU A 181 -39.05 43.83 20.55
C LEU A 181 -37.58 44.26 20.54
N LYS A 182 -37.21 45.28 21.32
CA LYS A 182 -35.80 45.71 21.46
C LYS A 182 -34.93 44.65 22.12
N ALA A 183 -35.44 43.96 23.14
CA ALA A 183 -34.73 42.84 23.77
C ALA A 183 -34.49 41.70 22.76
N ARG A 184 -35.49 41.38 21.94
CA ARG A 184 -35.37 40.38 20.88
C ARG A 184 -34.41 40.79 19.76
N GLU A 185 -34.40 42.07 19.39
CA GLU A 185 -33.44 42.61 18.41
C GLU A 185 -31.99 42.51 18.93
N LEU A 186 -31.78 42.82 20.21
CA LEU A 186 -30.48 42.67 20.86
C LEU A 186 -30.02 41.20 20.89
N GLU A 187 -30.92 40.28 21.25
CA GLU A 187 -30.66 38.84 21.25
C GLU A 187 -30.34 38.32 19.83
N LEU A 188 -31.09 38.77 18.82
CA LEU A 188 -30.84 38.41 17.43
C LEU A 188 -29.48 38.94 16.95
N ASN A 189 -29.11 40.16 17.33
CA ASN A 189 -27.81 40.73 17.00
C ASN A 189 -26.67 39.97 17.68
N ALA A 190 -26.86 39.49 18.92
CA ALA A 190 -25.91 38.63 19.60
C ALA A 190 -25.74 37.27 18.88
N ASP A 191 -26.85 36.61 18.49
CA ASP A 191 -26.81 35.35 17.72
C ASP A 191 -26.13 35.54 16.35
N LEU A 192 -26.39 36.67 15.67
CA LEU A 192 -25.71 36.99 14.42
C LEU A 192 -24.20 37.16 14.62
N MET A 193 -23.77 37.85 15.68
CA MET A 193 -22.34 37.98 15.99
C MET A 193 -21.68 36.63 16.29
N ASP A 194 -22.36 35.74 17.02
CA ASP A 194 -21.87 34.40 17.32
C ASP A 194 -21.77 33.54 16.06
N LYS A 195 -22.77 33.59 15.18
CA LYS A 195 -22.73 32.92 13.85
C LYS A 195 -21.64 33.49 12.96
N THR A 196 -21.42 34.79 12.95
CA THR A 196 -20.30 35.41 12.20
C THR A 196 -18.97 34.88 12.72
N ARG A 197 -18.79 34.77 14.05
CA ARG A 197 -17.59 34.20 14.66
C ARG A 197 -17.41 32.72 14.31
N GLN A 198 -18.48 31.93 14.30
CA GLN A 198 -18.43 30.53 13.87
C GLN A 198 -18.03 30.41 12.40
N ASN A 199 -18.60 31.25 11.52
CA ASN A 199 -18.26 31.25 10.10
C ASN A 199 -16.80 31.65 9.86
N THR A 200 -16.25 32.59 10.63
CA THR A 200 -14.82 32.94 10.53
C THR A 200 -13.93 31.77 10.95
N LEU A 201 -14.30 31.04 12.02
CA LEU A 201 -13.56 29.86 12.46
C LEU A 201 -13.64 28.72 11.43
N TYR A 202 -14.79 28.51 10.79
CA TYR A 202 -14.91 27.54 9.71
C TYR A 202 -14.07 27.92 8.50
N ALA A 203 -14.03 29.20 8.13
CA ALA A 203 -13.18 29.68 7.04
C ALA A 203 -11.69 29.43 7.34
N GLU A 204 -11.24 29.71 8.56
CA GLU A 204 -9.86 29.43 8.99
C GLU A 204 -9.54 27.93 8.97
N ARG A 205 -10.46 27.08 9.44
CA ARG A 205 -10.30 25.61 9.37
C ARG A 205 -10.18 25.11 7.94
N ILE A 206 -11.00 25.63 7.02
CA ILE A 206 -10.93 25.27 5.60
C ILE A 206 -9.57 25.69 5.03
N GLU A 207 -9.10 26.91 5.31
CA GLU A 207 -7.80 27.38 4.85
C GLU A 207 -6.65 26.49 5.37
N THR A 208 -6.69 26.08 6.64
CA THR A 208 -5.70 25.14 7.19
C THR A 208 -5.76 23.77 6.55
N ALA A 209 -6.96 23.25 6.25
CA ALA A 209 -7.13 21.97 5.57
C ALA A 209 -6.60 22.02 4.13
N ASP A 210 -6.86 23.10 3.40
CA ASP A 210 -6.34 23.30 2.04
C ASP A 210 -4.81 23.33 2.01
N LYS A 211 -4.18 23.99 3.00
CA LYS A 211 -2.72 23.97 3.16
C LYS A 211 -2.18 22.56 3.42
N GLN A 212 -2.87 21.77 4.26
CA GLN A 212 -2.47 20.39 4.53
C GLN A 212 -2.62 19.49 3.28
N ILE A 213 -3.71 19.64 2.53
CA ILE A 213 -3.92 18.91 1.28
C ILE A 213 -2.81 19.23 0.28
N ALA A 214 -2.45 20.50 0.10
CA ALA A 214 -1.38 20.90 -0.81
C ALA A 214 -0.02 20.27 -0.44
N VAL A 215 0.31 20.18 0.85
CA VAL A 215 1.53 19.51 1.33
C VAL A 215 1.47 18.01 1.06
N LEU A 216 0.35 17.35 1.35
CA LEU A 216 0.18 15.91 1.09
C LEU A 216 0.26 15.58 -0.40
N GLU A 217 -0.28 16.43 -1.28
CA GLU A 217 -0.17 16.28 -2.73
C GLU A 217 1.28 16.40 -3.20
N GLN A 218 2.04 17.34 -2.63
CA GLN A 218 3.46 17.49 -2.89
C GLN A 218 4.24 16.23 -2.45
N ASP A 219 3.98 15.70 -1.26
CA ASP A 219 4.62 14.49 -0.75
C ASP A 219 4.27 13.25 -1.60
N LEU A 220 3.01 13.11 -2.02
CA LEU A 220 2.63 12.02 -2.92
C LEU A 220 3.33 12.11 -4.28
N SER A 221 3.58 13.33 -4.76
CA SER A 221 4.32 13.54 -6.02
C SER A 221 5.79 13.13 -5.89
N SER A 222 6.47 13.48 -4.79
CA SER A 222 7.87 13.13 -4.54
C SER A 222 8.04 11.62 -4.36
N ILE A 223 7.14 10.99 -3.60
CA ILE A 223 7.13 9.53 -3.40
C ILE A 223 6.93 8.79 -4.74
N ARG A 224 6.08 9.30 -5.63
CA ARG A 224 5.89 8.70 -6.97
C ARG A 224 7.16 8.78 -7.81
N VAL A 225 7.85 9.91 -7.79
CA VAL A 225 9.12 10.09 -8.52
C VAL A 225 10.20 9.15 -7.97
N GLU A 226 10.33 9.06 -6.65
CA GLU A 226 11.28 8.17 -5.99
C GLU A 226 10.98 6.70 -6.32
N LYS A 227 9.72 6.28 -6.21
CA LYS A 227 9.29 4.93 -6.59
C LYS A 227 9.62 4.61 -8.06
N GLN A 228 9.43 5.56 -8.97
CA GLN A 228 9.80 5.38 -10.37
C GLN A 228 11.30 5.23 -10.55
N ALA A 229 12.11 6.02 -9.84
CA ALA A 229 13.57 5.92 -9.86
C ALA A 229 14.04 4.56 -9.37
N LEU A 230 13.57 4.11 -8.20
CA LEU A 230 13.90 2.77 -7.67
C LEU A 230 13.46 1.66 -8.63
N SER A 231 12.27 1.78 -9.23
CA SER A 231 11.80 0.75 -10.18
C SER A 231 12.70 0.64 -11.42
N ARG A 232 13.21 1.77 -11.93
CA ARG A 232 14.18 1.78 -13.04
C ARG A 232 15.49 1.15 -12.62
N GLU A 233 15.99 1.46 -11.43
CA GLU A 233 17.22 0.87 -10.90
C GLU A 233 17.09 -0.65 -10.72
N LEU A 234 15.96 -1.12 -10.19
CA LEU A 234 15.66 -2.55 -10.08
C LEU A 234 15.61 -3.24 -11.45
N GLU A 235 15.02 -2.62 -12.47
CA GLU A 235 15.02 -3.17 -13.83
C GLU A 235 16.44 -3.20 -14.44
N LEU A 236 17.28 -2.18 -14.18
CA LEU A 236 18.69 -2.21 -14.57
C LEU A 236 19.48 -3.34 -13.87
N ILE A 237 19.22 -3.57 -12.58
CA ILE A 237 19.83 -4.67 -11.85
C ILE A 237 19.35 -6.03 -12.40
N LYS A 238 18.04 -6.20 -12.61
CA LYS A 238 17.48 -7.42 -13.19
C LYS A 238 18.03 -7.71 -14.58
N THR A 239 18.13 -6.70 -15.44
CA THR A 239 18.69 -6.87 -16.78
C THR A 239 20.17 -7.25 -16.74
N LYS A 240 20.97 -6.64 -15.85
CA LYS A 240 22.37 -7.06 -15.62
C LYS A 240 22.47 -8.49 -15.09
N GLN A 241 21.59 -8.88 -14.17
CA GLN A 241 21.59 -10.23 -13.60
C GLN A 241 21.15 -11.30 -14.61
N LYS A 242 20.27 -10.94 -15.55
CA LYS A 242 19.82 -11.80 -16.65
C LYS A 242 20.81 -11.91 -17.82
N GLN A 243 21.91 -11.15 -17.81
CA GLN A 243 22.92 -11.31 -18.85
C GLN A 243 23.65 -12.65 -18.66
N PRO A 244 23.68 -13.51 -19.69
CA PRO A 244 24.40 -14.77 -19.64
C PRO A 244 25.89 -14.50 -19.41
N ALA A 245 26.44 -15.06 -18.34
CA ALA A 245 27.87 -15.01 -18.07
C ALA A 245 28.53 -16.28 -18.63
N GLU A 246 29.67 -16.15 -19.33
CA GLU A 246 30.41 -17.29 -19.88
C GLU A 246 30.94 -18.19 -18.75
N LEU A 247 30.50 -19.45 -18.73
CA LEU A 247 30.79 -20.37 -17.63
C LEU A 247 32.28 -20.71 -17.53
N GLU A 248 32.93 -20.90 -18.67
CA GLU A 248 34.36 -21.23 -18.75
C GLU A 248 35.24 -20.08 -18.25
N GLY A 249 34.97 -18.85 -18.68
CA GLY A 249 35.70 -17.66 -18.23
C GLY A 249 35.56 -17.42 -16.72
N MET A 250 34.39 -17.70 -16.14
CA MET A 250 34.17 -17.61 -14.70
C MET A 250 34.96 -18.66 -13.92
N LEU A 251 34.91 -19.93 -14.33
CA LEU A 251 35.62 -21.02 -13.66
C LEU A 251 37.14 -20.86 -13.80
N LEU A 252 37.64 -20.46 -14.97
CA LEU A 252 39.05 -20.13 -15.19
C LEU A 252 39.50 -18.94 -14.35
N GLY A 253 38.68 -17.89 -14.26
CA GLY A 253 38.99 -16.72 -13.42
C GLY A 253 39.05 -17.06 -11.94
N LEU A 254 38.15 -17.91 -11.45
CA LEU A 254 38.19 -18.44 -10.08
C LEU A 254 39.45 -19.30 -9.85
N GLY A 255 39.74 -20.23 -10.76
CA GLY A 255 40.94 -21.05 -10.72
C GLY A 255 42.24 -20.23 -10.67
N ALA A 256 42.35 -19.20 -11.52
CA ALA A 256 43.51 -18.32 -11.56
C ALA A 256 43.71 -17.52 -10.26
N ARG A 257 42.62 -17.05 -9.64
CA ARG A 257 42.69 -16.36 -8.33
C ARG A 257 43.05 -17.30 -7.20
N LEU A 258 42.56 -18.55 -7.25
CA LEU A 258 42.91 -19.59 -6.29
C LEU A 258 44.38 -19.98 -6.40
N ASP A 259 44.92 -20.15 -7.60
CA ASP A 259 46.33 -20.41 -7.84
C ASP A 259 47.21 -19.23 -7.39
N ALA A 260 46.82 -18.00 -7.70
CA ALA A 260 47.53 -16.80 -7.22
C ALA A 260 47.56 -16.73 -5.68
N SER A 261 46.44 -17.02 -5.02
CA SER A 261 46.35 -17.07 -3.56
C SER A 261 47.20 -18.21 -2.99
N ALA A 262 47.19 -19.38 -3.62
CA ALA A 262 48.03 -20.53 -3.25
C ALA A 262 49.53 -20.21 -3.36
N LYS A 263 49.94 -19.52 -4.42
CA LYS A 263 51.33 -19.05 -4.60
C LYS A 263 51.72 -18.01 -3.54
N GLN A 264 50.83 -17.08 -3.22
CA GLN A 264 51.08 -16.08 -2.19
C GLN A 264 51.24 -16.71 -0.80
N MET A 265 50.38 -17.66 -0.42
CA MET A 265 50.52 -18.34 0.88
C MET A 265 51.81 -19.18 0.96
N LYS A 266 52.25 -19.79 -0.16
CA LYS A 266 53.56 -20.45 -0.25
C LYS A 266 54.70 -19.46 -0.04
N GLN A 267 54.61 -18.28 -0.65
CA GLN A 267 55.62 -17.22 -0.51
C GLN A 267 55.70 -16.69 0.93
N GLU A 268 54.56 -16.58 1.61
CA GLU A 268 54.45 -16.14 3.01
C GLU A 268 54.71 -17.26 4.04
N GLN A 269 55.06 -18.49 3.59
CA GLN A 269 55.34 -19.66 4.44
C GLN A 269 54.24 -19.98 5.47
N LEU A 270 52.97 -19.79 5.09
CA LEU A 270 51.85 -20.07 5.99
C LEU A 270 51.67 -21.59 6.15
N PRO A 271 51.38 -22.09 7.37
CA PRO A 271 51.28 -23.53 7.66
C PRO A 271 49.99 -24.20 7.12
N TYR A 272 49.21 -23.49 6.31
CA TYR A 272 47.92 -23.94 5.79
C TYR A 272 47.90 -23.87 4.26
N ARG A 273 47.16 -24.77 3.63
CA ARG A 273 46.96 -24.79 2.17
C ARG A 273 45.48 -24.72 1.83
N ILE A 274 45.15 -24.08 0.71
CA ILE A 274 43.82 -24.21 0.11
C ILE A 274 43.65 -25.65 -0.39
N GLY A 275 42.68 -26.38 0.16
CA GLY A 275 42.25 -27.69 -0.32
C GLY A 275 41.27 -27.58 -1.49
N ASN A 276 40.64 -28.70 -1.85
CA ASN A 276 39.64 -28.70 -2.91
C ASN A 276 38.46 -27.80 -2.54
N ILE A 277 38.02 -26.98 -3.50
CA ILE A 277 36.91 -26.05 -3.28
C ILE A 277 35.72 -26.55 -4.08
N LYS A 278 34.64 -26.87 -3.36
CA LYS A 278 33.33 -27.10 -3.98
C LYS A 278 32.65 -25.75 -4.24
N VAL A 279 32.24 -25.54 -5.48
CA VAL A 279 31.53 -24.34 -5.91
C VAL A 279 30.13 -24.75 -6.35
N ASP A 280 29.13 -24.18 -5.69
CA ASP A 280 27.72 -24.35 -6.03
C ASP A 280 27.19 -23.07 -6.69
N LEU A 281 26.83 -23.16 -7.97
CA LEU A 281 26.29 -22.06 -8.77
C LEU A 281 24.78 -22.25 -8.93
N HIS A 282 23.99 -21.22 -8.61
CA HIS A 282 22.52 -21.27 -8.70
C HIS A 282 21.99 -20.46 -9.89
N GLY A 283 21.24 -21.10 -10.79
CA GLY A 283 20.76 -20.47 -12.02
C GLY A 283 20.44 -21.46 -13.15
N ALA A 284 20.26 -20.96 -14.36
CA ALA A 284 19.97 -21.77 -15.53
C ALA A 284 21.11 -21.71 -16.54
N LEU A 285 21.45 -22.86 -17.10
CA LEU A 285 22.35 -22.95 -18.26
C LEU A 285 21.58 -22.50 -19.51
N THR A 286 22.20 -21.69 -20.36
CA THR A 286 21.63 -21.30 -21.64
C THR A 286 21.51 -22.51 -22.59
N PRO A 287 20.60 -22.50 -23.58
CA PRO A 287 20.36 -23.66 -24.46
C PRO A 287 21.57 -24.12 -25.28
N ASP A 288 22.53 -23.23 -25.52
CA ASP A 288 23.82 -23.47 -26.17
C ASP A 288 24.86 -24.12 -25.23
N GLY A 289 24.58 -24.20 -23.93
CA GLY A 289 25.42 -24.86 -22.93
C GLY A 289 26.68 -24.10 -22.52
N GLN A 290 26.91 -22.89 -23.05
CA GLN A 290 28.17 -22.15 -22.86
C GLN A 290 28.08 -21.07 -21.78
N SER A 291 26.87 -20.59 -21.48
CA SER A 291 26.66 -19.48 -20.55
C SER A 291 25.67 -19.82 -19.44
N PHE A 292 25.75 -19.07 -18.35
CA PHE A 292 24.94 -19.27 -17.16
C PHE A 292 24.21 -17.99 -16.79
N VAL A 293 22.91 -18.09 -16.48
CA VAL A 293 22.06 -16.98 -16.05
C VAL A 293 21.74 -17.16 -14.58
N PHE A 294 22.15 -16.19 -13.75
CA PHE A 294 21.95 -16.24 -12.31
C PHE A 294 20.50 -15.92 -11.90
N GLY A 295 19.95 -16.68 -10.96
CA GLY A 295 18.71 -16.33 -10.23
C GLY A 295 17.52 -17.26 -10.43
N GLU A 296 17.25 -17.77 -11.63
CA GLU A 296 16.16 -18.72 -11.90
C GLU A 296 16.74 -20.02 -12.45
N GLY A 297 16.50 -21.16 -11.78
CA GLY A 297 16.95 -22.48 -12.22
C GLY A 297 17.56 -23.35 -11.11
N GLY A 298 17.98 -24.55 -11.49
CA GLY A 298 18.64 -25.51 -10.60
C GLY A 298 20.06 -25.08 -10.18
N GLY A 299 20.71 -25.88 -9.35
CA GLY A 299 22.12 -25.66 -8.99
C GLY A 299 23.07 -26.50 -9.86
N ILE A 300 24.23 -25.95 -10.22
CA ILE A 300 25.37 -26.68 -10.74
C ILE A 300 26.45 -26.70 -9.66
N SER A 301 26.80 -27.90 -9.19
CA SER A 301 27.94 -28.10 -8.30
C SER A 301 29.15 -28.54 -9.11
N THR A 302 30.28 -27.87 -8.93
CA THR A 302 31.56 -28.30 -9.50
C THR A 302 32.66 -28.23 -8.45
N GLU A 303 33.60 -29.16 -8.49
CA GLU A 303 34.78 -29.15 -7.62
C GLU A 303 35.96 -28.57 -8.40
N LEU A 304 36.54 -27.49 -7.88
CA LEU A 304 37.83 -26.99 -8.35
C LEU A 304 38.91 -27.78 -7.62
N ILE A 305 39.54 -28.67 -8.39
CA ILE A 305 40.71 -29.42 -7.94
C ILE A 305 41.92 -28.51 -8.10
N ASN A 306 42.61 -28.26 -6.99
CA ASN A 306 43.86 -27.53 -7.03
C ASN A 306 44.99 -28.54 -7.33
N ASP A 307 45.28 -28.75 -8.61
CA ASP A 307 46.35 -29.65 -9.11
C ASP A 307 47.77 -29.10 -8.86
N ALA A 308 47.95 -28.19 -7.91
CA ALA A 308 49.27 -27.90 -7.32
C ALA A 308 49.79 -29.08 -6.44
N ALA A 309 49.37 -30.30 -6.77
CA ALA A 309 49.77 -31.56 -6.20
C ALA A 309 50.56 -32.35 -7.25
N ASP A 310 51.67 -31.78 -7.71
CA ASP A 310 52.81 -32.59 -8.08
C ASP A 310 54.10 -31.88 -7.63
N ALA A 311 54.93 -32.65 -6.93
CA ALA A 311 56.22 -32.30 -6.33
C ALA A 311 56.21 -31.48 -5.02
N ALA A 312 55.79 -32.12 -3.92
CA ALA A 312 56.56 -32.24 -2.66
C ALA A 312 55.62 -32.82 -1.58
N GLU A 313 55.51 -34.15 -1.53
CA GLU A 313 54.92 -34.81 -0.38
C GLU A 313 55.71 -34.40 0.87
N ALA A 314 55.04 -33.82 1.86
CA ALA A 314 55.64 -33.56 3.16
C ALA A 314 56.08 -34.91 3.74
N GLN A 315 57.38 -35.18 3.67
CA GLN A 315 57.99 -36.38 4.21
C GLN A 315 57.98 -36.29 5.73
N VAL A 316 57.43 -37.31 6.35
CA VAL A 316 57.32 -37.47 7.80
C VAL A 316 58.33 -38.54 8.22
N PRO A 317 59.20 -38.27 9.21
CA PRO A 317 60.10 -39.27 9.75
C PRO A 317 59.32 -40.36 10.50
N VAL A 318 59.66 -41.63 10.25
CA VAL A 318 59.04 -42.78 10.90
C VAL A 318 59.57 -42.92 12.34
N PRO A 319 58.70 -42.82 13.37
CA PRO A 319 59.12 -42.95 14.76
C PRO A 319 59.49 -44.39 15.12
N ALA A 320 60.32 -44.55 16.15
CA ALA A 320 60.64 -45.86 16.72
C ALA A 320 59.46 -46.37 17.56
N ILE A 321 58.93 -47.54 17.21
CA ILE A 321 57.77 -48.16 17.86
C ILE A 321 58.04 -49.58 18.35
N GLU A 322 59.27 -50.07 18.21
CA GLU A 322 59.72 -51.35 18.79
C GLU A 322 59.56 -51.35 20.32
N GLY A 323 59.10 -52.46 20.89
CA GLY A 323 58.81 -52.62 22.32
C GLY A 323 57.48 -51.99 22.77
N LEU A 324 56.76 -51.26 21.91
CA LEU A 324 55.44 -50.73 22.22
C LEU A 324 54.34 -51.78 22.03
N THR A 325 53.27 -51.66 22.82
CA THR A 325 52.03 -52.41 22.57
C THR A 325 51.31 -51.86 21.34
N GLU A 326 50.46 -52.65 20.69
CA GLU A 326 49.73 -52.26 19.47
C GLU A 326 48.99 -50.92 19.65
N SER A 327 48.32 -50.74 20.79
CA SER A 327 47.59 -49.52 21.09
C SER A 327 48.49 -48.29 21.23
N ALA A 328 49.69 -48.46 21.78
CA ALA A 328 50.67 -47.38 21.93
C ALA A 328 51.32 -47.05 20.57
N ALA A 329 51.75 -48.06 19.81
CA ALA A 329 52.31 -47.89 18.46
C ALA A 329 51.34 -47.16 17.52
N ARG A 330 50.05 -47.52 17.55
CA ARG A 330 48.99 -46.87 16.76
C ARG A 330 48.80 -45.40 17.13
N ARG A 331 48.94 -45.04 18.41
CA ARG A 331 48.83 -43.64 18.85
C ARG A 331 50.04 -42.83 18.37
N VAL A 332 51.24 -43.38 18.48
CA VAL A 332 52.48 -42.73 18.03
C VAL A 332 52.45 -42.49 16.51
N LEU A 333 52.11 -43.50 15.70
CA LEU A 333 52.04 -43.34 14.24
C LEU A 333 50.98 -42.33 13.80
N ARG A 334 49.80 -42.32 14.44
CA ARG A 334 48.76 -41.31 14.14
C ARG A 334 49.18 -39.90 14.51
N SER A 335 49.99 -39.72 15.56
CA SER A 335 50.44 -38.38 15.99
C SER A 335 51.33 -37.69 14.95
N VAL A 336 51.98 -38.49 14.09
CA VAL A 336 52.81 -38.01 12.98
C VAL A 336 52.10 -38.14 11.62
N GLY A 337 50.82 -38.51 11.60
CA GLY A 337 50.04 -38.61 10.36
C GLY A 337 50.28 -39.88 9.53
N LEU A 338 50.87 -40.93 10.12
CA LEU A 338 51.10 -42.23 9.48
C LEU A 338 50.03 -43.26 9.89
N ARG A 339 49.77 -44.22 9.01
CA ARG A 339 48.87 -45.36 9.24
C ARG A 339 49.65 -46.61 9.62
N MET A 340 49.02 -47.54 10.34
CA MET A 340 49.66 -48.75 10.85
C MET A 340 49.05 -50.00 10.21
N SER A 341 49.90 -50.81 9.58
CA SER A 341 49.61 -52.20 9.19
C SER A 341 50.13 -53.15 10.25
N ILE A 342 49.43 -54.26 10.46
CA ILE A 342 49.75 -55.22 11.53
C ILE A 342 50.12 -56.56 10.90
N ALA A 343 51.25 -57.10 11.34
CA ALA A 343 51.66 -58.47 11.11
C ALA A 343 51.98 -59.14 12.45
N HIS A 344 51.83 -60.46 12.53
CA HIS A 344 52.07 -61.24 13.74
C HIS A 344 53.14 -62.31 13.48
N GLN A 345 54.02 -62.53 14.44
CA GLN A 345 55.07 -63.55 14.36
C GLN A 345 55.20 -64.30 15.69
N GLN A 346 55.29 -65.63 15.62
CA GLN A 346 55.48 -66.48 16.80
C GLN A 346 56.88 -66.30 17.40
N LEU A 347 56.94 -66.08 18.72
CA LEU A 347 58.17 -65.89 19.46
C LEU A 347 58.72 -67.23 20.00
N LYS A 348 60.03 -67.44 19.85
CA LYS A 348 60.75 -68.53 20.54
C LYS A 348 60.84 -68.22 22.04
N PRO A 349 60.93 -69.24 22.92
CA PRO A 349 61.09 -69.02 24.36
C PRO A 349 62.28 -68.11 24.67
N GLY A 350 62.04 -67.00 25.37
CA GLY A 350 63.06 -66.00 25.73
C GLY A 350 63.34 -64.91 24.68
N GLN A 351 62.64 -64.91 23.54
CA GLN A 351 62.84 -63.92 22.48
C GLN A 351 61.69 -62.89 22.47
N GLY A 352 61.87 -61.77 23.18
CA GLY A 352 60.89 -60.66 23.21
C GLY A 352 59.71 -60.85 24.17
N VAL A 353 58.82 -59.85 24.23
CA VAL A 353 57.61 -59.87 25.06
C VAL A 353 56.38 -60.05 24.17
N PRO A 354 55.52 -61.07 24.41
CA PRO A 354 54.28 -61.24 23.66
C PRO A 354 53.39 -59.98 23.72
N GLY A 355 52.82 -59.60 22.57
CA GLY A 355 51.96 -58.42 22.43
C GLY A 355 52.70 -57.09 22.24
N GLN A 356 54.03 -57.11 22.12
CA GLN A 356 54.85 -55.94 21.78
C GLN A 356 55.39 -56.03 20.35
N ALA A 357 55.64 -54.86 19.76
CA ALA A 357 56.25 -54.75 18.44
C ALA A 357 57.70 -55.24 18.50
N ILE A 358 58.04 -56.19 17.64
CA ILE A 358 59.38 -56.77 17.51
C ILE A 358 60.10 -56.30 16.23
N GLY A 359 59.38 -55.60 15.35
CA GLY A 359 59.96 -54.99 14.15
C GLY A 359 58.98 -54.05 13.48
N GLN A 360 59.54 -53.14 12.68
CA GLN A 360 58.79 -52.18 11.86
C GLN A 360 59.42 -52.05 10.48
N HIS A 361 58.60 -51.75 9.47
CA HIS A 361 59.05 -51.42 8.12
C HIS A 361 58.25 -50.25 7.54
N PRO A 362 58.90 -49.16 7.09
CA PRO A 362 60.34 -48.86 7.13
C PRO A 362 60.92 -48.73 8.55
N ALA A 363 62.26 -48.81 8.65
CA ALA A 363 62.97 -48.64 9.92
C ALA A 363 62.80 -47.23 10.49
N SER A 364 63.04 -47.08 11.81
CA SER A 364 62.97 -45.78 12.46
C SER A 364 63.92 -44.77 11.80
N GLY A 365 63.44 -43.53 11.63
CA GLY A 365 64.17 -42.47 10.94
C GLY A 365 64.04 -42.49 9.41
N GLY A 366 63.38 -43.49 8.83
CA GLY A 366 63.01 -43.47 7.41
C GLY A 366 61.98 -42.36 7.12
N GLU A 367 61.95 -41.87 5.90
CA GLU A 367 61.02 -40.82 5.48
C GLU A 367 59.87 -41.41 4.66
N LEU A 368 58.64 -41.09 5.05
CA LEU A 368 57.44 -41.52 4.34
C LEU A 368 56.52 -40.33 4.03
N PRO A 369 55.80 -40.36 2.90
CA PRO A 369 54.74 -39.40 2.65
C PRO A 369 53.70 -39.41 3.76
N HIS A 370 53.18 -38.23 4.10
CA HIS A 370 52.08 -38.12 5.06
C HIS A 370 50.88 -38.98 4.62
N GLY A 371 50.36 -39.81 5.52
CA GLY A 371 49.25 -40.73 5.25
C GLY A 371 49.66 -42.10 4.72
N SER A 372 50.95 -42.37 4.50
CA SER A 372 51.48 -43.69 4.16
C SER A 372 51.40 -44.69 5.32
N GLU A 373 51.56 -45.97 5.00
CA GLU A 373 51.39 -47.08 5.93
C GLU A 373 52.74 -47.64 6.39
N VAL A 374 52.89 -47.84 7.70
CA VAL A 374 54.04 -48.51 8.33
C VAL A 374 53.59 -49.90 8.77
N MET A 375 54.28 -50.94 8.29
CA MET A 375 54.04 -52.31 8.72
C MET A 375 54.74 -52.57 10.04
N VAL A 376 54.01 -53.10 11.01
CA VAL A 376 54.50 -53.39 12.36
C VAL A 376 54.27 -54.86 12.68
N VAL A 377 55.34 -55.55 13.07
CA VAL A 377 55.31 -56.97 13.42
C VAL A 377 55.22 -57.08 14.93
N PHE A 378 54.17 -57.74 15.43
CA PHE A 378 53.97 -58.03 16.84
C PHE A 378 54.31 -59.48 17.15
N GLY A 379 54.99 -59.68 18.28
CA GLY A 379 55.34 -61.01 18.75
C GLY A 379 54.15 -61.68 19.43
N GLU A 380 53.81 -62.90 19.03
CA GLU A 380 52.80 -63.72 19.69
C GLU A 380 53.43 -64.88 20.43
N ARG A 381 52.79 -65.28 21.55
CA ARG A 381 53.22 -66.46 22.29
C ARG A 381 52.94 -67.69 21.42
N THR A 382 53.98 -68.45 21.11
CA THR A 382 53.82 -69.79 20.53
C THR A 382 52.96 -70.60 21.49
N GLY A 383 51.80 -71.08 21.02
CA GLY A 383 50.91 -71.89 21.85
C GLY A 383 51.59 -73.21 22.19
N ASP A 384 51.74 -73.48 23.49
CA ASP A 384 51.89 -74.84 24.01
C ASP A 384 50.51 -75.49 24.12
#